data_AF-A0A3S0W4B5-F1
#
_entry.id   AF-A0A3S0W4B5-F1
#
_cell.length_a   1.000
_cell.length_b   1.000
_cell.length_c   1.000
_cell.angle_alpha   90.00
_cell.angle_beta   90.00
_cell.angle_gamma   90.00
#
_symmetry.space_group_name_H-M   'P 1'
#
loop_
_entity.id
_entity.type
_entity.pdbx_description
1 polymer ?
#
loop_
_entity_poly.entity_id
_entity_poly.type
_entity_poly.pdbx_seq_one_letter_code
_entity_poly.pdbx_strand_id
1 'polypeptide(L)' 'MMIVELIDGDDFRARLTALGIEIPDNADPELSAQIAADVHQEQAISALPVLVRELMEQKDILLPSVRHAIERFLPFE' A
#
# COMPACT_ATOMS: atom_id res chain seq x y z
N MET A 1 -6.68 -19.16 -19.57
CA MET A 1 -6.30 -17.74 -19.46
C MET A 1 -6.23 -17.43 -17.97
N MET A 2 -5.04 -17.40 -17.37
CA MET A 2 -4.96 -16.87 -16.00
C MET A 2 -5.04 -15.36 -16.15
N ILE A 3 -6.16 -14.77 -15.75
CA ILE A 3 -6.15 -13.37 -15.34
C ILE A 3 -5.44 -13.41 -13.99
N VAL A 4 -4.14 -13.13 -13.98
CA VAL A 4 -3.48 -12.83 -12.71
C VAL A 4 -3.99 -11.43 -12.36
N GLU A 5 -4.77 -11.34 -11.29
CA GLU A 5 -5.23 -10.05 -10.79
C GLU A 5 -4.00 -9.35 -10.20
N LEU A 6 -3.47 -8.41 -10.98
CA LEU A 6 -2.33 -7.60 -10.56
C LEU A 6 -2.80 -6.57 -9.54
N ILE A 7 -2.03 -6.41 -8.47
CA ILE A 7 -2.25 -5.35 -7.48
C ILE A 7 -1.65 -4.07 -8.04
N ASP A 8 -2.52 -3.20 -8.54
CA ASP A 8 -2.18 -1.87 -9.03
C ASP A 8 -2.35 -0.79 -7.96
N GLY A 9 -2.17 0.47 -8.36
CA GLY A 9 -2.24 1.60 -7.43
C GLY A 9 -3.63 1.81 -6.82
N ASP A 10 -4.70 1.49 -7.55
CA ASP A 10 -6.07 1.64 -7.07
C ASP A 10 -6.40 0.56 -6.04
N ASP A 11 -6.01 -0.70 -6.27
CA ASP A 11 -6.14 -1.78 -5.29
C ASP A 11 -5.34 -1.48 -4.01
N PHE A 12 -4.11 -0.98 -4.16
CA PHE A 12 -3.30 -0.54 -3.04
C PHE A 12 -3.95 0.59 -2.24
N ARG A 13 -4.48 1.62 -2.92
CA ARG A 13 -5.23 2.72 -2.31
C ARG A 13 -6.43 2.19 -1.54
N ALA A 14 -7.24 1.33 -2.16
CA ALA A 14 -8.44 0.77 -1.55
C ALA A 14 -8.12 0.00 -0.26
N ARG A 15 -7.03 -0.78 -0.25
CA ARG A 15 -6.58 -1.49 0.97
C ARG A 15 -6.16 -0.54 2.08
N LEU A 16 -5.44 0.55 1.76
CA LEU A 16 -5.06 1.57 2.75
C LEU A 16 -6.29 2.31 3.30
N THR A 17 -7.24 2.66 2.44
CA THR A 17 -8.51 3.28 2.85
C THR A 17 -9.35 2.35 3.72
N ALA A 18 -9.30 1.04 3.49
CA ALA A 18 -9.94 0.05 4.38
C ALA A 18 -9.32 0.02 5.79
N LEU A 19 -8.07 0.46 5.97
CA LEU A 19 -7.45 0.65 7.29
C LEU A 19 -7.86 1.95 7.98
N GLY A 20 -8.67 2.79 7.33
CA GLY A 20 -9.05 4.12 7.82
C GLY A 20 -8.11 5.25 7.39
N ILE A 21 -7.23 5.01 6.42
CA ILE A 21 -6.32 6.03 5.88
C ILE A 21 -7.01 6.71 4.70
N GLU A 22 -7.40 7.96 4.86
CA GLU A 22 -8.01 8.73 3.78
C GLU A 22 -6.96 9.09 2.72
N ILE A 23 -7.10 8.51 1.53
CA ILE A 23 -6.19 8.75 0.40
C ILE A 23 -7.02 9.28 -0.78
N PRO A 24 -6.60 10.38 -1.42
CA PRO A 24 -7.35 10.94 -2.54
C PRO A 24 -7.37 10.01 -3.76
N ASP A 25 -8.47 9.99 -4.52
CA ASP A 25 -8.63 9.10 -5.68
C ASP A 25 -7.58 9.31 -6.79
N ASN A 26 -7.02 10.50 -6.90
CA ASN A 26 -5.93 10.78 -7.86
C ASN A 26 -4.53 10.52 -7.29
N ALA A 27 -4.40 9.87 -6.13
CA ALA A 27 -3.09 9.56 -5.57
C ALA A 27 -2.40 8.44 -6.35
N ASP A 28 -1.20 8.74 -6.85
CA ASP A 28 -0.27 7.73 -7.31
C ASP A 28 0.16 6.80 -6.14
N PRO A 29 0.71 5.61 -6.43
CA PRO A 29 1.15 4.67 -5.39
C PRO A 29 2.14 5.27 -4.40
N GLU A 30 3.03 6.15 -4.87
CA GLU A 30 4.00 6.85 -4.02
C GLU A 30 3.32 7.80 -3.04
N LEU A 31 2.39 8.63 -3.51
CA LEU A 31 1.65 9.54 -2.64
C LEU A 31 0.79 8.75 -1.64
N SER A 32 0.18 7.66 -2.09
CA SER A 32 -0.60 6.76 -1.22
C SER A 32 0.24 6.18 -0.10
N ALA A 33 1.44 5.68 -0.42
CA ALA A 33 2.38 5.13 0.56
C ALA A 33 2.91 6.21 1.52
N GLN A 34 3.17 7.42 1.02
CA GLN A 34 3.63 8.53 1.83
C GLN A 34 2.56 8.98 2.84
N ILE A 35 1.31 9.13 2.41
CA ILE A 35 0.18 9.46 3.31
C ILE A 35 0.01 8.36 4.35
N ALA A 36 0.06 7.09 3.95
CA ALA A 36 -0.05 5.98 4.88
C ALA A 36 1.08 5.94 5.91
N ALA A 37 2.31 6.26 5.52
CA ALA A 37 3.43 6.37 6.45
C ALA A 37 3.21 7.50 7.48
N ASP A 38 2.80 8.68 7.02
CA ASP A 38 2.54 9.87 7.85
C ASP A 38 1.43 9.58 8.87
N VAL A 39 0.29 9.07 8.39
CA VAL A 39 -0.84 8.68 9.24
C VAL A 39 -0.46 7.59 10.24
N HIS A 40 0.39 6.62 9.85
CA HIS A 40 0.88 5.61 10.79
C HIS A 40 1.80 6.19 11.86
N GLN A 41 2.64 7.18 11.53
CA GLN A 41 3.46 7.86 12.53
C GLN A 41 2.59 8.64 13.54
N GLU A 42 1.50 9.25 13.07
CA GLU A 42 0.61 10.03 13.94
C GLU A 42 -0.34 9.16 14.78
N GLN A 43 -0.93 8.13 14.18
CA GLN A 43 -2.01 7.33 14.77
C GLN A 43 -1.59 5.92 15.21
N ALA A 44 -0.33 5.53 14.96
CA ALA A 44 0.22 4.21 15.28
C ALA A 44 -0.65 3.05 14.77
N ILE A 45 -1.10 3.12 13.51
CA ILE A 45 -1.98 2.11 12.89
C ILE A 45 -1.26 0.76 12.83
N SER A 46 -1.48 -0.10 13.83
CA SER A 46 -0.78 -1.38 13.94
C SER A 46 -1.11 -2.37 12.81
N ALA A 47 -2.22 -2.13 12.09
CA ALA A 47 -2.62 -2.95 10.94
C ALA A 47 -1.84 -2.62 9.65
N LEU A 48 -1.19 -1.44 9.55
CA LEU A 48 -0.42 -1.06 8.36
C LEU A 48 0.78 -1.97 8.09
N PRO A 49 1.69 -2.26 9.04
CA PRO A 49 2.81 -3.16 8.79
C PRO A 49 2.36 -4.59 8.44
N VAL A 50 1.20 -5.03 8.97
CA VAL A 50 0.60 -6.32 8.61
C VAL A 50 0.19 -6.33 7.13
N LEU A 51 -0.55 -5.30 6.68
CA LEU A 51 -0.95 -5.15 5.29
C LEU A 51 0.28 -5.08 4.35
N VAL A 52 1.30 -4.30 4.73
CA VAL A 52 2.54 -4.17 3.96
C VAL A 52 3.23 -5.51 3.79
N ARG A 53 3.30 -6.31 4.85
CA ARG A 53 3.86 -7.66 4.79
C ARG A 53 3.06 -8.55 3.84
N GLU A 54 1.73 -8.57 3.96
CA GLU A 54 0.86 -9.37 3.09
C GLU A 54 1.01 -8.98 1.60
N LEU A 55 1.07 -7.68 1.31
CA LEU A 55 1.34 -7.17 -0.04
C LEU A 55 2.70 -7.68 -0.55
N MET A 56 3.71 -7.67 0.30
CA MET A 56 5.07 -8.04 -0.10
C MET A 56 5.31 -9.54 -0.21
N GLU A 57 4.49 -10.36 0.48
CA GLU A 57 4.36 -11.79 0.19
C GLU A 57 3.74 -12.03 -1.19
N GLN A 58 2.88 -11.12 -1.64
CA GLN A 58 2.24 -11.13 -2.97
C GLN A 58 3.02 -10.32 -4.02
N LYS A 59 4.32 -10.03 -3.81
CA LYS A 59 5.14 -9.19 -4.71
C LYS A 59 5.15 -9.63 -6.18
N ASP A 60 4.92 -10.92 -6.46
CA ASP A 60 4.88 -11.48 -7.81
C ASP A 60 3.66 -10.99 -8.62
N ILE A 61 2.62 -10.51 -7.94
CA ILE A 61 1.42 -9.91 -8.56
C ILE A 61 1.31 -8.41 -8.29
N LEU A 62 2.23 -7.79 -7.55
CA LEU A 62 2.27 -6.33 -7.42
C LEU A 62 2.84 -5.66 -8.66
N LEU A 63 2.22 -4.56 -9.06
CA LEU A 63 2.86 -3.67 -10.02
C LEU A 63 4.17 -3.12 -9.45
N PRO A 64 5.22 -2.99 -10.28
CA PRO A 64 6.53 -2.51 -9.85
C PRO A 64 6.46 -1.11 -9.22
N SER A 65 5.57 -0.24 -9.67
CA SER A 65 5.36 1.09 -9.08
C SER A 65 4.85 1.03 -7.64
N VAL A 66 3.90 0.14 -7.36
CA VAL A 66 3.34 -0.06 -6.02
C VAL A 66 4.40 -0.65 -5.10
N ARG A 67 5.09 -1.69 -5.57
CA ARG A 67 6.19 -2.31 -4.83
C ARG A 67 7.26 -1.28 -4.46
N HIS A 68 7.67 -0.43 -5.41
CA HIS A 68 8.69 0.58 -5.17
C HIS A 68 8.23 1.63 -4.13
N ALA A 69 6.96 2.03 -4.18
CA ALA A 69 6.39 2.93 -3.19
C ALA A 69 6.40 2.32 -1.78
N ILE A 70 5.99 1.05 -1.65
CA ILE A 70 6.02 0.33 -0.37
C ILE A 70 7.45 0.23 0.16
N GLU A 71 8.40 -0.25 -0.65
CA GLU A 71 9.82 -0.40 -0.26
C GLU A 71 10.47 0.94 0.14
N ARG A 72 9.96 2.06 -0.38
CA ARG A 72 10.53 3.40 -0.17
C ARG A 72 9.96 4.13 1.05
N PHE A 73 8.65 4.00 1.31
CA PHE A 73 7.95 4.85 2.28
C PHE A 73 7.39 4.09 3.48
N LEU A 74 7.12 2.79 3.36
CA LEU A 74 6.42 2.04 4.40
C LEU A 74 7.37 1.17 5.24
N PRO A 75 7.15 1.09 6.57
CA PRO A 75 7.96 0.25 7.44
C PRO A 75 7.65 -1.23 7.21
N PHE A 76 8.71 -2.05 7.20
CA PHE A 76 8.67 -3.51 7.29
C PHE A 76 9.19 -3.91 8.66
N GLU A 77 8.36 -3.87 9.69
CA GLU A 77 8.73 -4.27 11.05
C GLU A 77 7.77 -5.34 11.58
#